data_AF-A0A1M4TFF9-F1
#
_entry.id   AF-A0A1M4TFF9-F1
#
_cell.length_a   1.000
_cell.length_b   1.000
_cell.length_c   1.000
_cell.angle_alpha   90.00
_cell.angle_beta   90.00
_cell.angle_gamma   90.00
#
_symmetry.space_group_name_H-M   'P 1'
#
loop_
_entity.id
_entity.type
_entity.pdbx_description
1 polymer ?
#
loop_
_entity_poly.entity_id
_entity_poly.type
_entity_poly.pdbx_seq_one_letter_code
_entity_poly.pdbx_strand_id
1 'polypeptide(L)' 'MSCLSIQKISAYSKSFDFSDEAWKVVIKRDCFVKDAIGRQFARAVDSISANIFEGFYRYLQHHNLTV' A
#
# COMPACT_ATOMS: atom_id res chain seq x y z
N MET A 1 6.52 22.47 15.33
CA MET A 1 6.24 22.07 13.93
C MET A 1 5.93 20.58 13.93
N SER A 2 4.73 20.16 13.55
CA SER A 2 4.45 18.71 13.42
C SER A 2 5.14 18.24 12.15
N CYS A 3 6.06 17.27 12.23
CA CYS A 3 6.63 16.70 11.00
C CYS A 3 5.50 16.08 10.16
N LEU A 4 5.68 16.12 8.85
CA LEU A 4 4.78 15.45 7.91
C LEU A 4 4.78 13.95 8.25
N SER A 5 3.61 13.34 8.41
CA SER A 5 3.50 11.92 8.74
C SER A 5 2.62 11.23 7.70
N ILE A 6 3.15 10.16 7.11
CA ILE A 6 2.43 9.36 6.12
C ILE A 6 1.12 8.78 6.68
N GLN A 7 1.07 8.47 7.98
CA GLN A 7 -0.12 7.94 8.64
C GLN A 7 -1.28 8.94 8.68
N LYS A 8 -1.01 10.25 8.50
CA LYS A 8 -2.06 11.29 8.39
C LYS A 8 -2.69 11.33 6.99
N ILE A 9 -2.10 10.68 6.00
CA ILE A 9 -2.68 10.55 4.66
C ILE A 9 -3.72 9.43 4.70
N SER A 10 -5.00 9.79 4.82
CA SER A 10 -6.08 8.82 4.95
C SER A 10 -6.14 7.80 3.80
N ALA A 11 -5.75 8.20 2.58
CA ALA A 11 -5.65 7.30 1.44
C ALA A 11 -4.58 6.21 1.65
N TYR A 12 -3.42 6.55 2.23
CA TYR A 12 -2.39 5.57 2.58
C TYR A 12 -2.95 4.55 3.57
N SER A 13 -3.44 5.01 4.73
CA SER A 13 -3.90 4.13 5.80
C SER A 13 -5.04 3.21 5.34
N LYS A 14 -6.03 3.76 4.61
CA LYS A 14 -7.13 2.94 4.05
C LYS A 14 -6.65 1.93 3.02
N SER A 15 -5.71 2.30 2.15
CA SER A 15 -5.17 1.37 1.15
C SER A 15 -4.32 0.27 1.77
N PHE A 16 -3.62 0.57 2.87
CA PHE A 16 -2.84 -0.40 3.63
C PHE A 16 -3.75 -1.40 4.36
N ASP A 17 -4.82 -0.92 5.01
CA ASP A 17 -5.83 -1.78 5.62
C ASP A 17 -6.55 -2.64 4.57
N PHE A 18 -6.83 -2.06 3.39
CA PHE A 18 -7.41 -2.78 2.27
C PHE A 18 -6.50 -3.92 1.75
N SER A 19 -5.18 -3.71 1.72
CA SER A 19 -4.21 -4.78 1.43
C SER A 19 -4.35 -5.96 2.39
N ASP A 20 -4.43 -5.70 3.70
CA ASP A 20 -4.57 -6.78 4.70
C ASP A 20 -5.85 -7.60 4.47
N GLU A 21 -6.98 -6.92 4.22
CA GLU A 21 -8.25 -7.58 3.89
C GLU A 21 -8.18 -8.36 2.56
N ALA A 22 -7.53 -7.80 1.54
CA ALA A 22 -7.34 -8.48 0.26
C ALA A 22 -6.51 -9.76 0.42
N TRP A 23 -5.43 -9.72 1.21
CA TRP A 23 -4.58 -10.87 1.50
C TRP A 23 -5.33 -11.97 2.26
N LYS A 24 -6.20 -11.62 3.22
CA LYS A 24 -7.07 -12.59 3.92
C LYS A 24 -7.98 -13.35 2.96
N VAL A 25 -8.40 -12.73 1.87
CA VAL A 25 -9.21 -13.38 0.82
C VAL A 25 -8.32 -14.25 -0.09
N VAL A 26 -7.20 -13.73 -0.58
CA VAL A 26 -6.30 -14.44 -1.51
C VAL A 26 -5.72 -15.70 -0.87
N ILE A 27 -5.29 -15.62 0.39
CA ILE A 27 -4.60 -16.74 1.06
C ILE A 27 -5.50 -17.95 1.28
N LYS A 28 -6.82 -17.75 1.33
CA LYS A 28 -7.83 -18.81 1.50
C LYS A 28 -8.20 -19.52 0.20
N ARG A 29 -7.78 -19.01 -0.96
CA ARG A 29 -8.07 -19.63 -2.26
C ARG A 29 -7.16 -20.83 -2.52
N ASP A 30 -7.61 -21.74 -3.38
CA ASP A 30 -6.79 -22.85 -3.86
C ASP A 30 -5.61 -22.36 -4.70
N CYS A 31 -4.64 -23.26 -4.95
CA CYS A 31 -3.41 -22.93 -5.68
C CYS A 31 -3.69 -22.42 -7.11
N PHE A 32 -4.68 -22.98 -7.81
CA PHE A 32 -4.99 -22.58 -9.18
C PHE A 32 -5.50 -21.13 -9.22
N VAL A 33 -6.44 -20.76 -8.35
CA VAL A 33 -6.95 -19.38 -8.26
C VAL A 33 -5.86 -18.40 -7.81
N LYS A 34 -5.02 -18.80 -6.85
CA LYS A 34 -3.87 -17.99 -6.39
C LYS A 34 -2.92 -17.67 -7.54
N ASP A 35 -2.58 -18.65 -8.37
CA ASP A 35 -1.63 -18.45 -9.46
C ASP A 35 -2.27 -17.77 -10.68
N ALA A 36 -3.55 -18.04 -10.97
CA ALA A 36 -4.25 -17.43 -12.10
C ALA A 36 -4.51 -15.93 -11.88
N ILE A 37 -5.11 -15.56 -10.74
CA ILE A 37 -5.56 -14.17 -10.49
C ILE A 37 -5.13 -13.63 -9.13
N GLY A 38 -4.99 -14.49 -8.11
CA GLY A 38 -4.73 -14.06 -6.74
C GLY A 38 -3.41 -13.31 -6.58
N ARG A 39 -2.34 -13.78 -7.23
CA ARG A 39 -1.01 -13.13 -7.18
C ARG A 39 -1.00 -11.76 -7.86
N GLN A 40 -1.67 -11.64 -9.00
CA GLN A 40 -1.79 -10.35 -9.70
C GLN A 40 -2.63 -9.37 -8.90
N PHE A 41 -3.75 -9.84 -8.33
CA PHE A 41 -4.62 -9.04 -7.49
C PHE A 41 -3.90 -8.55 -6.22
N ALA A 42 -3.23 -9.43 -5.48
CA ALA A 42 -2.48 -9.04 -4.28
C ALA A 42 -1.42 -7.97 -4.59
N ARG A 43 -0.64 -8.15 -5.66
CA ARG A 43 0.33 -7.15 -6.13
C ARG A 43 -0.31 -5.82 -6.49
N ALA A 44 -1.45 -5.85 -7.18
CA ALA A 44 -2.16 -4.64 -7.57
C ALA A 44 -2.66 -3.87 -6.34
N VAL A 45 -3.25 -4.57 -5.36
CA VAL A 45 -3.74 -3.94 -4.13
C VAL A 45 -2.58 -3.36 -3.29
N ASP A 46 -1.51 -4.13 -3.08
CA ASP A 46 -0.32 -3.66 -2.34
C ASP A 46 0.35 -2.46 -3.02
N SER A 47 0.29 -2.39 -4.35
CA SER A 47 0.88 -1.28 -5.09
C SER A 47 0.25 0.07 -4.76
N ILE A 48 -0.99 0.11 -4.29
CA ILE A 48 -1.69 1.37 -3.98
C ILE A 48 -1.01 2.08 -2.82
N SER A 49 -0.87 1.41 -1.68
CA SER A 49 -0.23 1.99 -0.48
C SER A 49 1.26 2.27 -0.72
N ALA A 50 1.94 1.40 -1.47
CA ALA A 50 3.34 1.57 -1.83
C ALA A 50 3.57 2.82 -2.71
N ASN A 51 2.73 3.06 -3.74
CA ASN A 51 2.85 4.24 -4.59
C ASN A 51 2.57 5.54 -3.82
N ILE A 52 1.62 5.52 -2.88
CA ILE A 52 1.34 6.69 -2.02
C ILE A 52 2.54 6.96 -1.11
N PHE A 53 3.12 5.93 -0.48
CA PHE A 53 4.32 6.04 0.34
C PHE A 53 5.49 6.60 -0.47
N GLU A 54 5.73 6.09 -1.67
CA GLU A 54 6.81 6.55 -2.54
C GLU A 54 6.59 8.01 -2.97
N GLY A 55 5.36 8.39 -3.31
CA GLY A 55 5.00 9.78 -3.62
C GLY A 55 5.25 10.73 -2.46
N PHE A 56 4.86 10.33 -1.24
CA PHE A 56 5.12 11.08 -0.02
C PHE A 56 6.63 11.22 0.24
N TYR A 57 7.38 10.13 0.11
CA TYR A 57 8.83 10.15 0.30
C TYR A 57 9.53 11.06 -0.72
N ARG A 58 9.13 11.00 -2.00
CA ARG A 58 9.64 11.91 -3.04
C ARG A 58 9.37 13.37 -2.69
N TYR A 59 8.18 13.71 -2.18
CA TYR A 59 7.88 15.06 -1.71
C TYR A 59 8.85 15.49 -0.60
N LEU A 60 9.07 14.66 0.41
CA LEU A 60 10.01 14.97 1.50
C LEU A 60 11.43 15.23 0.98
N GLN A 61 11.90 14.37 0.06
CA GLN A 61 13.21 14.51 -0.56
C GLN A 61 13.35 15.83 -1.35
N HIS A 62 12.37 16.17 -2.19
CA HIS A 62 12.43 17.40 -3.00
C HIS A 62 12.34 18.68 -2.17
N HIS A 63 11.71 18.62 -1.00
CA HIS A 63 11.52 19.78 -0.13
C HIS A 63 12.51 19.84 1.05
N ASN A 64 13.54 18.98 1.07
CA ASN A 64 14.50 18.85 2.17
C ASN A 64 13.82 18.73 3.55
N LEU A 65 12.66 18.07 3.59
CA LEU A 65 11.94 17.78 4.82
C LEU A 65 12.50 16.45 5.33
N THR A 66 13.20 16.48 6.45
CA THR A 66 13.71 15.26 7.11
C THR A 66 12.55 14.35 7.49
N VAL A 67 12.69 13.05 7.20
CA VAL A 67 11.80 11.99 7.71
C VAL A 67 12.02 11.82 9.20
#